data_AF-A0A2T0HIT5-F1
#
_entry.id   AF-A0A2T0HIT5-F1
#
_cell.length_a   1.000
_cell.length_b   1.000
_cell.length_c   1.000
_cell.angle_alpha   90.00
_cell.angle_beta   90.00
_cell.angle_gamma   90.00
#
_symmetry.space_group_name_H-M   'P 1'
#
loop_
_entity.id
_entity.type
_entity.pdbx_description
1 polymer ?
#
loop_
_entity_poly.entity_id
_entity_poly.type
_entity_poly.pdbx_seq_one_letter_code
_entity_poly.pdbx_strand_id
1 'polypeptide(L)'
;GNAYVNILDMLRRLKGTQIETNIVTGGEEQTKGFGWIHDYTITKKTGNGKGVLEGIVQISDWMYKALLHYEVLTIDRRYFALRMPLERRLYELARKHVGNKPIWKADIVLMQQKCGSTQDLRYFRADVRKIIKRDSLPDYRMALDTSCKPHKIVFYTRNTKLLSDELVASDKAAWFETLERFKPA
;
A
#
# COMPACT_ATOMS: atom_id res chain seq x y z
N GLY A 1 10.77 -24.81 -13.06
CA GLY A 1 9.69 -23.81 -13.10
C GLY A 1 10.22 -22.44 -12.75
N ASN A 2 9.59 -21.38 -13.26
CA ASN A 2 10.08 -19.99 -13.13
C ASN A 2 10.07 -19.46 -11.69
N ALA A 3 9.42 -20.15 -10.75
CA ALA A 3 9.36 -19.75 -9.34
C ALA A 3 10.74 -19.56 -8.70
N TYR A 4 11.69 -20.47 -8.97
CA TYR A 4 13.05 -20.35 -8.45
C TYR A 4 13.78 -19.10 -8.97
N VAL A 5 13.70 -18.87 -10.29
CA VAL A 5 14.32 -17.71 -10.94
C VAL A 5 13.71 -16.42 -10.40
N ASN A 6 12.37 -16.37 -10.27
CA ASN A 6 11.68 -15.22 -9.72
C ASN A 6 12.08 -14.91 -8.26
N ILE A 7 12.25 -15.93 -7.42
CA ILE A 7 12.72 -15.75 -6.05
C ILE A 7 14.15 -15.19 -6.03
N LEU A 8 15.03 -15.76 -6.84
CA LEU A 8 16.42 -15.32 -6.91
C LEU A 8 16.53 -13.87 -7.41
N ASP A 9 15.77 -13.50 -8.45
CA ASP A 9 15.76 -12.14 -8.99
C ASP A 9 15.13 -11.14 -8.01
N MET A 10 14.10 -11.54 -7.27
CA MET A 10 13.54 -10.74 -6.18
C MET A 10 14.60 -10.45 -5.10
N LEU A 11 15.32 -11.48 -4.64
CA LEU A 11 16.34 -11.34 -3.60
C LEU A 11 17.52 -10.48 -4.07
N ARG A 12 17.97 -10.64 -5.32
CA ARG A 12 18.98 -9.77 -5.95
C ARG A 12 18.56 -8.30 -5.92
N ARG A 13 17.32 -8.01 -6.31
CA ARG A 13 16.78 -6.64 -6.30
C ARG A 13 16.66 -6.08 -4.88
N LEU A 14 16.21 -6.89 -3.93
CA LEU A 14 16.11 -6.48 -2.53
C LEU A 14 17.49 -6.15 -1.93
N LYS A 15 18.51 -6.97 -2.21
CA LYS A 15 19.88 -6.74 -1.75
C LYS A 15 20.53 -5.51 -2.41
N GLY A 16 20.25 -5.29 -3.70
CA GLY A 16 20.79 -4.16 -4.45
C GLY A 16 20.13 -2.80 -4.16
N THR A 17 18.96 -2.78 -3.53
CA THR A 17 18.26 -1.52 -3.23
C THR A 17 18.85 -0.89 -1.97
N GLN A 18 19.39 0.31 -2.10
CA GLN A 18 19.90 1.13 -1.00
C GLN A 18 18.94 2.29 -0.72
N ILE A 19 18.76 2.59 0.56
CA ILE A 19 17.94 3.70 1.07
C ILE A 19 18.83 4.54 1.95
N GLU A 20 18.80 5.85 1.75
CA GLU A 20 19.40 6.82 2.65
C GLU A 20 18.30 7.70 3.23
N THR A 21 18.31 7.87 4.54
CA THR A 21 17.32 8.69 5.22
C THR A 21 17.89 9.33 6.49
N ASN A 22 17.36 10.49 6.83
CA ASN A 22 17.58 11.20 8.09
C ASN A 22 16.31 11.20 8.96
N ILE A 23 15.39 10.25 8.77
CA ILE A 23 14.18 10.16 9.59
C ILE A 23 14.56 9.96 11.05
N VAL A 24 14.13 10.89 11.89
CA VAL A 24 14.29 10.84 13.35
C VAL A 24 13.60 9.60 13.89
N THR A 25 14.38 8.69 14.49
CA THR A 25 13.88 7.45 15.08
C THR A 25 14.37 7.40 16.52
N GLY A 26 13.47 7.18 17.49
CA GLY A 26 13.86 7.14 18.91
C GLY A 26 14.40 8.46 19.48
N GLY A 27 14.16 9.61 18.83
CA GLY A 27 14.56 10.93 19.33
C GLY A 27 15.91 11.46 18.82
N GLU A 28 16.63 10.69 18.01
CA GLU A 28 17.92 11.10 17.40
C GLU A 28 17.78 11.27 15.88
N GLU A 29 18.38 12.33 15.33
CA GLU A 29 18.52 12.53 13.88
C GLU A 29 19.86 11.93 13.42
N GLN A 30 19.80 10.86 12.63
CA GLN A 30 20.99 10.21 12.05
C GLN A 30 20.77 10.00 10.55
N THR A 31 21.70 10.46 9.71
CA THR A 31 21.73 10.13 8.28
C THR A 31 22.42 8.79 8.09
N LYS A 32 21.68 7.77 7.66
CA LYS A 32 22.23 6.44 7.44
C LYS A 32 21.75 5.84 6.12
N GLY A 33 22.70 5.29 5.37
CA GLY A 33 22.43 4.39 4.25
C GLY A 33 22.25 2.95 4.71
N PHE A 34 21.22 2.26 4.23
CA PHE A 34 20.99 0.83 4.47
C PHE A 34 20.26 0.16 3.32
N GLY A 35 20.43 -1.15 3.18
CA GLY A 35 19.64 -1.99 2.27
C GLY A 35 18.40 -2.59 2.93
N TRP A 36 17.45 -3.09 2.14
CA TRP A 36 16.31 -3.83 2.67
C TRP A 36 16.72 -5.15 3.33
N ILE A 37 17.62 -5.88 2.69
CA ILE A 37 18.22 -7.11 3.23
C ILE A 37 19.74 -6.96 3.23
N HIS A 38 20.38 -7.54 4.24
CA HIS A 38 21.84 -7.60 4.35
C HIS A 38 22.40 -8.69 3.43
N ASP A 39 21.83 -9.89 3.51
CA ASP A 39 22.27 -11.03 2.70
C ASP A 39 21.16 -12.06 2.46
N TYR A 40 21.40 -12.97 1.52
CA TYR A 40 20.54 -14.13 1.30
C TYR A 40 21.35 -15.35 0.82
N THR A 41 20.92 -16.55 1.21
CA THR A 41 21.47 -17.82 0.74
C THR A 41 20.33 -18.73 0.32
N ILE A 42 20.45 -19.35 -0.86
CA ILE A 42 19.50 -20.38 -1.31
C ILE A 42 20.27 -21.69 -1.48
N THR A 43 19.89 -22.72 -0.74
CA THR A 43 20.49 -24.06 -0.80
C THR A 43 19.53 -25.03 -1.45
N LYS A 44 20.03 -25.78 -2.43
CA LYS A 44 19.29 -26.85 -3.12
C LYS A 44 19.86 -28.21 -2.72
N LYS A 45 19.16 -28.97 -1.89
CA LYS A 45 19.58 -30.33 -1.50
C LYS A 45 19.16 -31.33 -2.59
N THR A 46 20.12 -31.86 -3.34
CA THR A 46 19.85 -32.70 -4.54
C THR A 46 20.13 -34.19 -4.27
N GLY A 47 19.68 -34.72 -3.13
CA GLY A 47 19.90 -36.13 -2.77
C GLY A 47 19.03 -37.12 -3.57
N ASN A 48 17.72 -36.88 -3.66
CA ASN A 48 16.74 -37.86 -4.18
C ASN A 48 15.77 -37.27 -5.23
N GLY A 49 16.19 -36.26 -6.01
CA GLY A 49 15.36 -35.66 -7.08
C GLY A 49 14.15 -34.82 -6.64
N LYS A 50 13.76 -34.87 -5.35
CA LYS A 50 12.72 -34.03 -4.73
C LYS A 50 13.35 -32.94 -3.85
N GLY A 51 14.25 -32.14 -4.42
CA GLY A 51 15.04 -31.18 -3.65
C GLY A 51 14.18 -30.13 -2.96
N VAL A 52 14.29 -30.03 -1.64
CA VAL A 52 13.78 -28.90 -0.86
C VAL A 52 14.70 -27.72 -1.10
N LEU A 53 14.10 -26.57 -1.43
CA LEU A 53 14.79 -25.29 -1.48
C LEU A 53 14.74 -24.68 -0.08
N GLU A 54 15.91 -24.51 0.53
CA GLU A 54 16.07 -23.79 1.78
C GLU A 54 16.56 -22.38 1.45
N GLY A 55 15.84 -21.35 1.90
CA GLY A 55 16.19 -19.96 1.69
C GLY A 55 16.40 -19.26 3.02
N ILE A 56 17.60 -18.74 3.25
CA ILE A 56 17.95 -17.93 4.42
C ILE A 56 18.05 -16.48 3.95
N VAL A 57 17.34 -15.57 4.62
CA VAL A 57 17.39 -14.13 4.35
C VAL A 57 17.77 -13.41 5.62
N GLN A 58 18.84 -12.63 5.56
CA GLN A 58 19.28 -11.76 6.65
C GLN A 58 18.72 -10.36 6.38
N ILE A 59 17.85 -9.89 7.26
CA ILE A 59 17.28 -8.54 7.21
C ILE A 59 18.33 -7.51 7.67
N SER A 60 18.19 -6.26 7.25
CA SER A 60 19.09 -5.20 7.74
C SER A 60 18.82 -4.85 9.20
N ASP A 61 19.87 -4.42 9.91
CA ASP A 61 19.77 -3.98 11.31
C ASP A 61 18.76 -2.85 11.49
N TRP A 62 18.66 -1.95 10.51
CA TRP A 62 17.68 -0.87 10.54
C TRP A 62 16.25 -1.41 10.54
N MET A 63 15.93 -2.36 9.65
CA MET A 63 14.60 -2.97 9.59
C MET A 63 14.31 -3.79 10.85
N TYR A 64 15.30 -4.49 11.39
CA TYR A 64 15.17 -5.21 12.66
C TYR A 64 14.84 -4.25 13.82
N LYS A 65 15.53 -3.12 13.92
CA LYS A 65 15.23 -2.08 14.93
C LYS A 65 13.83 -1.49 14.75
N ALA A 66 13.43 -1.15 13.53
CA ALA A 66 12.10 -0.61 13.25
C ALA A 66 10.97 -1.60 13.67
N LEU A 67 11.20 -2.91 13.46
CA LEU A 67 10.30 -3.97 13.93
C LEU A 67 10.19 -4.03 15.46
N LEU A 68 11.32 -3.92 16.17
CA LEU A 68 11.35 -3.92 17.64
C LEU A 68 10.64 -2.70 18.25
N HIS A 69 10.65 -1.55 17.56
CA HIS A 69 9.99 -0.33 18.02
C HIS A 69 8.50 -0.22 17.61
N TYR A 70 7.90 -1.28 17.04
CA TYR A 70 6.50 -1.32 16.57
C TYR A 70 6.12 -0.21 15.57
N GLU A 71 7.07 0.33 14.83
CA GLU A 71 6.84 1.37 13.83
C GLU A 71 6.23 0.82 12.52
N VAL A 72 5.56 -0.33 12.58
CA VAL A 72 5.09 -1.09 11.41
C VAL A 72 3.57 -1.13 11.36
N LEU A 73 3.02 -0.74 10.22
CA LEU A 73 1.59 -0.86 9.94
C LEU A 73 1.23 -2.27 9.48
N THR A 74 0.26 -2.87 10.15
CA THR A 74 -0.32 -4.16 9.74
C THR A 74 -1.13 -4.01 8.46
N ILE A 75 -1.00 -5.00 7.59
CA ILE A 75 -1.73 -5.11 6.32
C ILE A 75 -2.64 -6.35 6.37
N ASP A 76 -3.86 -6.21 5.87
CA ASP A 76 -4.79 -7.34 5.73
C ASP A 76 -4.28 -8.36 4.70
N ARG A 77 -4.43 -9.66 4.99
CA ARG A 77 -3.95 -10.75 4.12
C ARG A 77 -4.50 -10.67 2.68
N ARG A 78 -5.71 -10.14 2.49
CA ARG A 78 -6.34 -9.93 1.16
C ARG A 78 -5.56 -8.93 0.30
N TYR A 79 -4.67 -8.12 0.87
CA TYR A 79 -3.74 -7.26 0.12
C TYR A 79 -2.95 -8.04 -0.93
N PHE A 80 -2.52 -9.27 -0.62
CA PHE A 80 -1.75 -10.08 -1.56
C PHE A 80 -2.57 -10.57 -2.76
N ALA A 81 -3.91 -10.49 -2.69
CA ALA A 81 -4.80 -10.77 -3.82
C ALA A 81 -4.96 -9.57 -4.78
N LEU A 82 -4.51 -8.37 -4.37
CA LEU A 82 -4.49 -7.19 -5.25
C LEU A 82 -3.48 -7.43 -6.38
N ARG A 83 -3.91 -7.21 -7.62
CA ARG A 83 -3.12 -7.55 -8.82
C ARG A 83 -2.49 -6.33 -9.46
N MET A 84 -3.05 -5.14 -9.24
CA MET A 84 -2.55 -3.90 -9.84
C MET A 84 -1.56 -3.21 -8.89
N PRO A 85 -0.37 -2.78 -9.35
CA PRO A 85 0.58 -2.05 -8.51
C PRO A 85 -0.02 -0.77 -7.90
N LEU A 86 -0.78 -0.01 -8.69
CA LEU A 86 -1.45 1.21 -8.23
C LEU A 86 -2.47 0.92 -7.13
N GLU A 87 -3.23 -0.18 -7.26
CA GLU A 87 -4.21 -0.61 -6.27
C GLU A 87 -3.56 -0.94 -4.92
N ARG A 88 -2.44 -1.68 -4.94
CA ARG A 88 -1.64 -1.95 -3.73
C ARG A 88 -1.15 -0.66 -3.09
N ARG A 89 -0.61 0.26 -3.89
CA ARG A 89 -0.09 1.53 -3.39
C ARG A 89 -1.18 2.41 -2.78
N LEU A 90 -2.36 2.47 -3.40
CA LEU A 90 -3.50 3.20 -2.86
C LEU A 90 -4.00 2.59 -1.55
N TYR A 91 -4.02 1.26 -1.42
CA TYR A 91 -4.33 0.59 -0.16
C TYR A 91 -3.33 0.95 0.95
N GLU A 92 -2.02 0.92 0.68
CA GLU A 92 -0.99 1.29 1.66
C GLU A 92 -1.16 2.74 2.15
N LEU A 93 -1.43 3.66 1.23
CA LEU A 93 -1.70 5.06 1.56
C LEU A 93 -2.97 5.22 2.39
N ALA A 94 -4.03 4.50 2.04
CA ALA A 94 -5.26 4.47 2.82
C ALA A 94 -4.99 3.91 4.23
N ARG A 95 -4.27 2.80 4.35
CA ARG A 95 -3.94 2.19 5.64
C ARG A 95 -3.15 3.14 6.55
N LYS A 96 -2.20 3.90 5.97
CA LYS A 96 -1.41 4.90 6.68
C LYS A 96 -2.22 6.13 7.12
N HIS A 97 -3.14 6.61 6.29
CA HIS A 97 -3.78 7.92 6.51
C HIS A 97 -5.22 7.86 7.04
N VAL A 98 -5.99 6.83 6.67
CA VAL A 98 -7.34 6.60 7.19
C VAL A 98 -7.24 6.15 8.65
N GLY A 99 -6.37 5.17 8.93
CA GLY A 99 -6.29 4.54 10.25
C GLY A 99 -7.66 4.02 10.68
N ASN A 100 -8.18 4.56 11.79
CA ASN A 100 -9.50 4.26 12.36
C ASN A 100 -10.60 5.24 11.94
N LYS A 101 -10.30 6.25 11.12
CA LYS A 101 -11.29 7.24 10.68
C LYS A 101 -12.27 6.59 9.70
N PRO A 102 -13.58 6.86 9.77
CA PRO A 102 -14.54 6.28 8.82
C PRO A 102 -14.36 6.81 7.40
N ILE A 103 -13.88 8.05 7.24
CA ILE A 103 -13.67 8.73 5.94
C ILE A 103 -12.33 9.48 5.95
N TRP A 104 -11.59 9.39 4.86
CA TRP A 104 -10.43 10.24 4.58
C TRP A 104 -10.41 10.64 3.10
N LYS A 105 -9.99 11.86 2.80
CA LYS A 105 -9.90 12.35 1.43
C LYS A 105 -8.61 13.11 1.19
N ALA A 106 -8.08 12.99 -0.02
CA ALA A 106 -6.88 13.70 -0.44
C ALA A 106 -6.95 14.10 -1.91
N ASP A 107 -6.25 15.17 -2.26
CA ASP A 107 -6.20 15.69 -3.62
C ASP A 107 -5.57 14.67 -4.56
N ILE A 108 -6.18 14.49 -5.73
CA ILE A 108 -5.77 13.44 -6.67
C ILE A 108 -4.35 13.67 -7.21
N VAL A 109 -3.92 14.93 -7.31
CA VAL A 109 -2.56 15.32 -7.74
C VAL A 109 -1.54 14.89 -6.68
N LEU A 110 -1.83 15.14 -5.41
CA LEU A 110 -1.00 14.69 -4.30
C LEU A 110 -0.94 13.15 -4.25
N MET A 111 -2.06 12.48 -4.47
CA MET A 111 -2.12 11.01 -4.50
C MET A 111 -1.30 10.44 -5.65
N GLN A 112 -1.33 11.06 -6.84
CA GLN A 112 -0.50 10.66 -7.98
C GLN A 112 0.99 10.72 -7.65
N GLN A 113 1.43 11.83 -7.04
CA GLN A 113 2.81 12.00 -6.57
C GLN A 113 3.19 10.95 -5.52
N LYS A 114 2.33 10.71 -4.53
CA LYS A 114 2.55 9.69 -3.48
C LYS A 114 2.58 8.25 -4.02
N CYS A 115 1.90 8.01 -5.14
CA CYS A 115 1.95 6.76 -5.88
C CYS A 115 3.20 6.62 -6.77
N GLY A 116 3.99 7.69 -6.93
CA GLY A 116 5.16 7.72 -7.80
C GLY A 116 4.80 7.55 -9.29
N SER A 117 3.60 7.96 -9.69
CA SER A 117 3.13 7.75 -11.06
C SER A 117 3.52 8.92 -11.97
N THR A 118 4.20 8.62 -13.07
CA THR A 118 4.65 9.61 -14.08
C THR A 118 3.66 9.81 -15.23
N GLN A 119 2.55 9.07 -15.24
CA GLN A 119 1.52 9.20 -16.28
C GLN A 119 0.81 10.55 -16.20
N ASP A 120 0.14 10.98 -17.28
CA ASP A 120 -0.71 12.17 -17.20
C ASP A 120 -1.87 11.98 -16.23
N LEU A 121 -2.28 13.06 -15.57
CA LEU A 121 -3.35 13.04 -14.57
C LEU A 121 -4.66 12.46 -15.11
N ARG A 122 -4.93 12.64 -16.42
CA ARG A 122 -6.10 12.05 -17.10
C ARG A 122 -6.09 10.52 -17.03
N TYR A 123 -4.94 9.89 -17.30
CA TYR A 123 -4.80 8.43 -17.26
C TYR A 123 -4.80 7.91 -15.83
N PHE A 124 -4.13 8.62 -14.91
CA PHE A 124 -4.16 8.27 -13.48
C PHE A 124 -5.60 8.24 -12.95
N ARG A 125 -6.40 9.24 -13.31
CA ARG A 125 -7.83 9.29 -12.98
C ARG A 125 -8.63 8.15 -13.58
N ALA A 126 -8.35 7.76 -14.82
CA ALA A 126 -9.00 6.62 -15.45
C ALA A 126 -8.68 5.31 -14.71
N ASP A 127 -7.43 5.11 -14.29
CA ASP A 127 -7.02 3.95 -13.52
C ASP A 127 -7.63 3.94 -12.12
N VAL A 128 -7.71 5.09 -11.43
CA VAL A 128 -8.44 5.21 -10.16
C VAL A 128 -9.91 4.80 -10.32
N ARG A 129 -10.59 5.20 -11.39
CA ARG A 129 -11.97 4.78 -11.66
C ARG A 129 -12.10 3.28 -11.90
N LYS A 130 -11.14 2.65 -12.60
CA LYS A 130 -11.12 1.19 -12.76
C LYS A 130 -11.01 0.48 -11.40
N ILE A 131 -10.18 1.01 -10.50
CA ILE A 131 -10.01 0.48 -9.14
C ILE A 131 -11.29 0.67 -8.31
N ILE A 132 -11.92 1.85 -8.38
CA ILE A 132 -13.22 2.11 -7.74
C ILE A 132 -14.26 1.09 -8.22
N LYS A 133 -14.36 0.87 -9.54
CA LYS A 133 -15.31 -0.09 -10.13
C LYS A 133 -15.07 -1.53 -9.68
N ARG A 134 -13.81 -1.93 -9.45
CA ARG A 134 -13.46 -3.28 -9.02
C ARG A 134 -13.75 -3.54 -7.54
N ASP A 135 -13.78 -2.48 -6.73
CA ASP A 135 -14.07 -2.54 -5.28
C ASP A 135 -13.28 -3.63 -4.53
N SER A 136 -12.00 -3.80 -4.85
CA SER A 136 -11.18 -4.91 -4.34
C SER A 136 -10.27 -4.55 -3.17
N LEU A 137 -10.19 -3.27 -2.77
CA LEU A 137 -9.37 -2.85 -1.64
C LEU A 137 -9.88 -3.50 -0.33
N PRO A 138 -9.03 -4.20 0.43
CA PRO A 138 -9.39 -4.68 1.76
C PRO A 138 -9.74 -3.49 2.66
N ASP A 139 -10.70 -3.69 3.57
CA ASP A 139 -11.13 -2.75 4.64
C ASP A 139 -11.73 -1.40 4.20
N TYR A 140 -11.39 -0.94 3.00
CA TYR A 140 -11.73 0.36 2.46
C TYR A 140 -12.47 0.22 1.14
N ARG A 141 -13.38 1.16 0.90
CA ARG A 141 -13.93 1.46 -0.41
C ARG A 141 -13.34 2.78 -0.90
N MET A 142 -13.38 2.96 -2.21
CA MET A 142 -12.91 4.19 -2.85
C MET A 142 -14.05 4.89 -3.57
N ALA A 143 -13.95 6.22 -3.64
CA ALA A 143 -14.75 7.06 -4.50
C ALA A 143 -13.93 8.23 -5.03
N LEU A 144 -14.44 8.87 -6.07
CA LEU A 144 -13.87 10.10 -6.62
C LEU A 144 -14.86 11.26 -6.39
N ASP A 145 -14.40 12.28 -5.69
CA ASP A 145 -15.11 13.55 -5.54
C ASP A 145 -14.76 14.46 -6.71
N THR A 146 -15.77 14.77 -7.52
CA THR A 146 -15.65 15.60 -8.72
C THR A 146 -16.28 16.98 -8.57
N SER A 147 -16.81 17.29 -7.38
CA SER A 147 -17.42 18.59 -7.08
C SER A 147 -16.38 19.73 -7.00
N CYS A 148 -15.11 19.40 -6.75
CA CYS A 148 -14.03 20.38 -6.61
C CYS A 148 -12.86 20.13 -7.57
N LYS A 149 -12.05 21.18 -7.79
CA LYS A 149 -10.77 21.11 -8.48
C LYS A 149 -9.62 21.53 -7.52
N PRO A 150 -8.51 20.75 -7.43
CA PRO A 150 -8.34 19.42 -8.01
C PRO A 150 -9.37 18.43 -7.41
N HIS A 151 -9.68 17.38 -8.17
CA HIS A 151 -10.59 16.33 -7.72
C HIS A 151 -9.97 15.60 -6.53
N LYS A 152 -10.79 14.96 -5.70
CA LYS A 152 -10.30 14.26 -4.50
C LYS A 152 -10.59 12.78 -4.56
N ILE A 153 -9.62 11.97 -4.15
CA ILE A 153 -9.85 10.55 -3.89
C ILE A 153 -10.37 10.46 -2.46
N VAL A 154 -11.49 9.76 -2.30
CA VAL A 154 -12.13 9.52 -1.00
C VAL A 154 -11.98 8.04 -0.67
N PHE A 155 -11.38 7.76 0.47
CA PHE A 155 -11.36 6.43 1.08
C PHE A 155 -12.34 6.42 2.24
N TYR A 156 -13.12 5.35 2.33
CA TYR A 156 -14.09 5.20 3.42
C TYR A 156 -14.19 3.74 3.86
N THR A 157 -14.55 3.54 5.12
CA THR A 157 -14.62 2.21 5.73
C THR A 157 -15.67 1.33 5.05
N ARG A 158 -15.39 0.02 4.98
CA ARG A 158 -16.39 -0.99 4.59
C ARG A 158 -17.45 -1.24 5.69
N ASN A 159 -17.25 -0.76 6.91
CA ASN A 159 -18.23 -0.86 7.98
C ASN A 159 -19.35 0.18 7.78
N THR A 160 -20.49 -0.27 7.27
CA THR A 160 -21.63 0.59 6.93
C THR A 160 -22.17 1.37 8.13
N LYS A 161 -22.19 0.77 9.33
CA LYS A 161 -22.70 1.45 10.54
C LYS A 161 -21.80 2.61 10.94
N LEU A 162 -20.49 2.36 11.03
CA LEU A 162 -19.53 3.43 11.35
C LEU A 162 -19.54 4.54 10.30
N LEU A 163 -19.73 4.18 9.03
CA LEU A 163 -19.85 5.15 7.95
C LEU A 163 -21.13 5.99 8.06
N SER A 164 -22.30 5.38 8.29
CA SER A 164 -23.56 6.10 8.42
C SER A 164 -23.53 7.05 9.61
N ASP A 165 -23.01 6.60 10.75
CA ASP A 165 -22.92 7.40 11.97
C ASP A 165 -22.03 8.63 11.74
N GLU A 166 -20.89 8.47 11.07
CA GLU A 166 -20.00 9.58 10.70
C GLU A 166 -20.64 10.55 9.70
N LEU A 167 -21.36 10.04 8.68
CA LEU A 167 -22.00 10.87 7.67
C LEU A 167 -23.11 11.76 8.25
N VAL A 168 -23.87 11.23 9.21
CA VAL A 168 -24.89 11.99 9.95
C VAL A 168 -24.22 12.99 10.89
N ALA A 169 -23.23 12.57 11.69
CA ALA A 169 -22.53 13.44 12.63
C ALA A 169 -21.79 14.61 11.94
N SER A 170 -21.26 14.39 10.74
CA SER A 170 -20.54 15.39 9.95
C SER A 170 -21.44 16.22 9.01
N ASP A 171 -22.75 15.96 8.96
CA ASP A 171 -23.68 16.52 7.95
C ASP A 171 -23.16 16.39 6.50
N LYS A 172 -22.69 15.19 6.15
CA LYS A 172 -22.03 14.87 4.87
C LYS A 172 -22.82 13.90 4.00
N ALA A 173 -24.04 13.53 4.40
CA ALA A 173 -24.86 12.56 3.67
C ALA A 173 -25.13 13.01 2.22
N ALA A 174 -25.56 14.26 2.03
CA ALA A 174 -25.83 14.81 0.69
C ALA A 174 -24.57 14.82 -0.18
N TRP A 175 -23.44 15.27 0.36
CA TRP A 175 -22.13 15.22 -0.32
C TRP A 175 -21.74 13.80 -0.72
N PHE A 176 -21.92 12.83 0.18
CA PHE A 176 -21.51 11.44 -0.06
C PHE A 176 -22.27 10.79 -1.23
N GLU A 177 -23.53 11.19 -1.46
CA GLU A 177 -24.34 10.73 -2.61
C GLU A 177 -23.85 11.29 -3.95
N THR A 178 -23.17 12.43 -3.96
CA THR A 178 -22.60 13.02 -5.18
C THR A 178 -21.33 12.33 -5.67
N LEU A 179 -20.72 11.46 -4.87
CA LEU A 179 -19.43 10.86 -5.18
C LEU A 179 -19.53 9.82 -6.31
N GLU A 180 -18.55 9.84 -7.22
CA GLU A 180 -18.35 8.76 -8.19
C GLU A 180 -17.83 7.51 -7.44
N ARG A 181 -18.74 6.64 -7.00
CA ARG A 181 -18.45 5.45 -6.19
C ARG A 181 -18.99 4.17 -6.85
N PHE A 182 -18.46 3.02 -6.42
CA PHE A 182 -19.06 1.73 -6.78
C PHE A 182 -20.48 1.63 -6.21
N LYS A 183 -21.44 1.28 -7.05
CA LYS A 183 -22.82 0.94 -6.65
C LYS A 183 -23.03 -0.54 -7.00
N PRO A 184 -23.16 -1.45 -6.01
CA PRO A 184 -23.52 -2.83 -6.32
C PRO A 184 -24.89 -2.82 -7.01
N ALA A 185 -25.04 -3.70 -8.02
CA ALA A 185 -26.30 -3.94 -8.69
C ALA A 185 -27.29 -4.66 -7.77
#